data_AF-A0A0Q0BXH9-F1
#
_entry.id   AF-A0A0Q0BXH9-F1
#
_cell.length_a   1.000
_cell.length_b   1.000
_cell.length_c   1.000
_cell.angle_alpha   90.00
_cell.angle_beta   90.00
_cell.angle_gamma   90.00
#
_symmetry.space_group_name_H-M   'P 1'
#
loop_
_entity.id
_entity.type
_entity.pdbx_description
1 polymer ?
#
loop_
_entity_poly.entity_id
_entity_poly.type
_entity_poly.pdbx_seq_one_letter_code
_entity_poly.pdbx_strand_id
1 'polypeptide(L)'
;MSLRSSKMPSFMSPVPVDVSRLLIPDAAQVCAWLTEHAGLKMADLERAQRLQQESEGTELLGLLTRLGLVSEFELARAWAALLQAP
;
A
#
# COMPACT_ATOMS: atom_id res chain seq x y z
N MET A 1 4.00 57.40 16.61
CA MET A 1 4.65 56.09 16.38
C MET A 1 3.58 55.01 16.52
N SER A 2 3.14 54.42 15.42
CA SER A 2 2.03 53.44 15.40
C SER A 2 2.60 52.03 15.27
N LEU A 3 2.40 51.19 16.29
CA LEU A 3 2.97 49.84 16.37
C LEU A 3 2.18 48.88 15.48
N ARG A 4 2.89 48.20 14.58
CA ARG A 4 2.37 47.18 13.66
C ARG A 4 1.84 45.99 14.46
N SER A 5 0.56 45.67 14.29
CA SER A 5 -0.04 44.44 14.80
C SER A 5 0.41 43.26 13.92
N SER A 6 1.29 42.42 14.44
CA SER A 6 1.82 41.24 13.74
C SER A 6 0.86 40.06 13.95
N LYS A 7 0.17 39.65 12.89
CA LYS A 7 -0.72 38.48 12.91
C LYS A 7 0.14 37.21 12.92
N MET A 8 0.14 36.48 14.03
CA MET A 8 0.85 35.19 14.12
C MET A 8 0.17 34.15 13.20
N PRO A 9 0.94 33.26 12.55
CA PRO A 9 0.39 32.20 11.72
C PRO A 9 -0.38 31.21 12.59
N SER A 10 -1.63 30.91 12.21
CA SER A 10 -2.46 29.92 12.88
C SER A 10 -1.85 28.54 12.68
N PHE A 11 -1.45 27.88 13.75
CA PHE A 11 -1.09 26.46 13.70
C PHE A 11 -2.35 25.66 13.33
N MET A 12 -2.27 24.87 12.26
CA MET A 12 -3.30 23.90 11.88
C MET A 12 -3.48 22.93 13.05
N SER A 13 -4.68 22.89 13.62
CA SER A 13 -5.05 21.88 14.62
C SER A 13 -4.87 20.48 14.01
N PRO A 14 -4.22 19.52 14.68
CA PRO A 14 -4.10 18.17 14.16
C PRO A 14 -5.50 17.56 14.09
N VAL A 15 -5.98 17.29 12.88
CA VAL A 15 -7.20 16.51 12.68
C VAL A 15 -6.91 15.10 13.18
N PRO A 16 -7.65 14.58 14.17
CA PRO A 16 -7.48 13.20 14.62
C PRO A 16 -7.72 12.27 13.44
N VAL A 17 -6.73 11.44 13.12
CA VAL A 17 -6.91 10.38 12.12
C VAL A 17 -7.87 9.36 12.72
N ASP A 18 -9.08 9.26 12.18
CA ASP A 18 -10.05 8.24 12.55
C ASP A 18 -9.58 6.88 12.02
N VAL A 19 -8.82 6.16 12.86
CA VAL A 19 -8.24 4.84 12.56
C VAL A 19 -9.33 3.82 12.20
N SER A 20 -10.55 4.02 12.70
CA SER A 20 -11.72 3.17 12.45
C SER A 20 -12.18 3.19 10.99
N ARG A 21 -11.73 4.17 10.18
CA ARG A 21 -12.02 4.29 8.75
C ARG A 21 -10.89 3.82 7.84
N LEU A 22 -9.74 3.39 8.40
CA LEU A 22 -8.64 2.88 7.60
C LEU A 22 -8.97 1.46 7.14
N LEU A 23 -9.69 1.37 6.02
CA LEU A 23 -9.78 0.15 5.21
C LEU A 23 -8.41 -0.07 4.57
N ILE A 24 -7.50 -0.70 5.33
CA ILE A 24 -6.22 -1.14 4.80
C ILE A 24 -6.51 -2.28 3.80
N PRO A 25 -6.11 -2.15 2.53
CA PRO A 25 -6.32 -3.21 1.55
C PRO A 25 -5.68 -4.52 2.00
N ASP A 26 -6.35 -5.64 1.77
CA ASP A 26 -5.75 -6.95 2.03
C ASP A 26 -4.85 -7.41 0.88
N ALA A 27 -4.13 -8.52 1.10
CA ALA A 27 -3.23 -9.08 0.09
C ALA A 27 -3.97 -9.51 -1.19
N ALA A 28 -5.24 -9.90 -1.11
CA ALA A 28 -6.01 -10.32 -2.28
C ALA A 28 -6.35 -9.12 -3.18
N GLN A 29 -6.75 -7.99 -2.58
CA GLN A 29 -6.97 -6.73 -3.30
C GLN A 29 -5.70 -6.25 -3.99
N VAL A 30 -4.55 -6.32 -3.30
CA VAL A 30 -3.24 -5.99 -3.89
C VAL A 30 -2.90 -6.92 -5.05
N CYS A 31 -3.09 -8.23 -4.91
CA CYS A 31 -2.83 -9.19 -5.99
C CYS A 31 -3.74 -8.98 -7.20
N ALA A 32 -5.02 -8.65 -6.99
CA ALA A 32 -5.94 -8.31 -8.06
C ALA A 32 -5.45 -7.10 -8.85
N TRP A 33 -5.08 -6.03 -8.14
CA TRP A 33 -4.55 -4.82 -8.78
C TRP A 33 -3.28 -5.11 -9.61
N LEU A 34 -2.34 -5.88 -9.05
CA LEU A 34 -1.08 -6.25 -9.73
C LEU A 34 -1.31 -7.10 -10.98
N THR A 35 -2.34 -7.94 -10.97
CA THR A 35 -2.72 -8.76 -12.12
C THR A 35 -3.27 -7.89 -13.25
N GLU A 36 -4.08 -6.91 -12.91
CA GLU A 36 -4.72 -6.00 -13.88
C GLU A 36 -3.74 -4.95 -14.42
N HIS A 37 -2.81 -4.43 -13.59
CA HIS A 37 -2.04 -3.22 -13.90
C HIS A 37 -0.52 -3.42 -13.97
N ALA A 38 0.02 -4.47 -13.36
CA ALA A 38 1.48 -4.69 -13.26
C ALA A 38 1.95 -5.97 -13.99
N GLY A 39 1.07 -6.66 -14.71
CA GLY A 39 1.44 -7.83 -15.51
C GLY A 39 1.74 -9.09 -14.69
N LEU A 40 1.34 -9.13 -13.40
CA LEU A 40 1.39 -10.35 -12.60
C LEU A 40 0.47 -11.40 -13.24
N LYS A 41 1.03 -12.52 -13.69
CA LYS A 41 0.23 -13.56 -14.34
C LYS A 41 -0.50 -14.41 -13.31
N MET A 42 -1.72 -14.83 -13.63
CA MET A 42 -2.50 -15.71 -12.76
C MET A 42 -1.81 -17.03 -12.42
N ALA A 43 -1.18 -17.66 -13.41
CA ALA A 43 -0.41 -18.89 -13.18
C ALA A 43 0.80 -18.68 -12.24
N ASP A 44 1.40 -17.47 -12.23
CA ASP A 44 2.48 -17.11 -11.31
C ASP A 44 1.94 -16.91 -9.89
N LEU A 45 0.80 -16.24 -9.75
CA LEU A 45 0.12 -16.02 -8.47
C LEU A 45 -0.30 -17.35 -7.83
N GLU A 46 -0.94 -18.25 -8.58
CA GLU A 46 -1.37 -19.57 -8.09
C GLU A 46 -0.18 -20.42 -7.62
N ARG A 47 0.98 -20.28 -8.27
CA ARG A 47 2.21 -20.95 -7.83
C ARG A 47 2.73 -20.36 -6.53
N ALA A 48 2.76 -19.03 -6.42
CA ALA A 48 3.18 -18.35 -5.20
C ALA A 48 2.26 -18.68 -4.01
N GLN A 49 0.95 -18.78 -4.22
CA GLN A 49 0.00 -19.18 -3.17
C GLN A 49 0.24 -20.62 -2.67
N ARG A 50 0.54 -21.56 -3.58
CA ARG A 50 0.92 -22.93 -3.18
C ARG A 50 2.20 -22.95 -2.35
N LEU A 51 3.23 -22.24 -2.80
CA LEU A 51 4.48 -22.09 -2.05
C LEU A 51 4.28 -21.44 -0.68
N GLN A 52 3.36 -20.47 -0.58
CA GLN A 52 3.00 -19.85 0.69
C GLN A 52 2.40 -20.87 1.67
N GLN A 53 1.52 -21.76 1.20
CA GLN A 53 0.90 -22.80 2.04
C GLN A 53 1.92 -23.82 2.54
N GLU A 54 3.01 -24.04 1.80
CA GLU A 54 4.08 -24.95 2.17
C GLU A 54 5.08 -24.33 3.17
N SER A 55 5.07 -23.01 3.37
CA SER A 55 6.02 -22.27 4.21
C SER A 55 5.30 -21.44 5.27
N GLU A 56 5.24 -21.96 6.49
CA GLU A 56 4.68 -21.22 7.63
C GLU A 56 5.36 -19.85 7.81
N GLY A 57 4.55 -18.82 8.05
CA GLY A 57 5.03 -17.45 8.31
C GLY A 57 5.47 -16.67 7.07
N THR A 58 5.36 -17.22 5.86
CA THR A 58 5.63 -16.46 4.64
C THR A 58 4.40 -15.66 4.20
N GLU A 59 4.55 -14.34 4.10
CA GLU A 59 3.52 -13.48 3.50
C GLU A 59 3.57 -13.53 1.97
N LEU A 60 2.39 -13.64 1.33
CA LEU A 60 2.26 -13.76 -0.13
C LEU A 60 2.93 -12.60 -0.88
N LEU A 61 2.69 -11.35 -0.47
CA LEU A 61 3.24 -10.18 -1.14
C LEU A 61 4.78 -10.15 -1.06
N GLY A 62 5.35 -10.51 0.08
CA GLY A 62 6.80 -10.67 0.25
C GLY A 62 7.37 -11.87 -0.52
N LEU A 63 6.56 -12.90 -0.80
CA LEU A 63 6.98 -14.00 -1.68
C LEU A 63 6.99 -13.57 -3.14
N LEU A 64 5.99 -12.81 -3.61
CA LEU A 64 5.92 -12.30 -4.97
C LEU A 64 7.14 -11.43 -5.33
N THR A 65 7.59 -10.58 -4.41
CA THR A 65 8.79 -9.74 -4.62
C THR A 65 10.07 -10.55 -4.62
N ARG A 66 10.25 -11.48 -3.67
CA ARG A 66 11.44 -12.35 -3.60
C ARG A 66 11.59 -13.28 -4.80
N LEU A 67 10.47 -13.74 -5.37
CA LEU A 67 10.47 -14.55 -6.60
C LEU A 67 10.68 -13.72 -7.87
N GLY A 68 10.76 -12.39 -7.76
CA GLY A 68 10.91 -11.49 -8.91
C GLY A 68 9.66 -11.44 -9.81
N LEU A 69 8.50 -11.85 -9.30
CA LEU A 69 7.23 -11.82 -10.03
C LEU A 69 6.61 -10.42 -10.04
N VAL A 70 6.97 -9.61 -9.05
CA VAL A 70 6.54 -8.21 -8.87
C VAL A 70 7.73 -7.44 -8.32
N SER A 71 8.01 -6.25 -8.87
CA SER A 71 9.02 -5.37 -8.29
C SER A 71 8.52 -4.67 -7.02
N GLU A 72 9.41 -4.26 -6.13
CA GLU A 72 9.02 -3.44 -4.96
C GLU A 72 8.32 -2.14 -5.36
N PHE A 73 8.71 -1.56 -6.51
CA PHE A 73 8.08 -0.38 -7.06
C PHE A 73 6.63 -0.63 -7.50
N GLU A 74 6.35 -1.76 -8.14
CA GLU A 74 4.98 -2.15 -8.49
C GLU A 74 4.12 -2.41 -7.27
N LEU A 75 4.70 -3.07 -6.25
CA LEU A 75 4.01 -3.30 -4.99
C LEU A 75 3.66 -1.97 -4.30
N ALA A 76 4.61 -1.02 -4.26
CA ALA A 76 4.36 0.32 -3.73
C ALA A 76 3.26 1.06 -4.51
N ARG A 77 3.27 0.98 -5.84
CA ARG A 77 2.20 1.56 -6.68
C ARG A 77 0.83 0.94 -6.42
N ALA A 78 0.76 -0.37 -6.21
CA ALA A 78 -0.50 -1.05 -5.88
C ALA A 78 -1.06 -0.53 -4.55
N TRP A 79 -0.21 -0.41 -3.52
CA TRP A 79 -0.61 0.17 -2.24
C TRP A 79 -1.06 1.62 -2.38
N ALA A 80 -0.30 2.45 -3.10
CA ALA A 80 -0.66 3.85 -3.32
C ALA A 80 -2.01 3.98 -4.03
N ALA A 81 -2.24 3.18 -5.08
CA ALA A 81 -3.51 3.18 -5.81
C ALA A 81 -4.69 2.77 -4.93
N LEU A 82 -4.56 1.69 -4.15
CA LEU A 82 -5.65 1.16 -3.32
C LEU A 82 -5.93 2.04 -2.09
N LEU A 83 -4.90 2.68 -1.54
CA LEU A 83 -5.02 3.62 -0.42
C LEU A 83 -5.38 5.05 -0.88
N GLN A 84 -5.45 5.31 -2.18
CA GLN A 84 -5.59 6.65 -2.76
C GLN A 84 -4.52 7.63 -2.24
N ALA A 85 -3.30 7.11 -2.07
CA ALA A 85 -2.14 7.86 -1.62
C ALA A 85 -1.31 8.33 -2.84
N PRO A 86 -0.60 9.46 -2.73
CA PRO A 86 0.27 9.98 -3.78
C PRO A 86 1.48 9.08 -4.07
#